data_AF-A0A3S4UP19-F1
#
_entry.id   AF-A0A3S4UP19-F1
#
_cell.length_a   1.000
_cell.length_b   1.000
_cell.length_c   1.000
_cell.angle_alpha   90.00
_cell.angle_beta   90.00
_cell.angle_gamma   90.00
#
_symmetry.space_group_name_H-M   'P 1'
#
loop_
_entity.id
_entity.type
_entity.pdbx_description
1 polymer ?
#
loop_
_entity_poly.entity_id
_entity_poly.type
_entity_poly.pdbx_seq_one_letter_code
_entity_poly.pdbx_strand_id
1 'polypeptide(L)'
;MKNGEVLQVVRLIESYVFRRSICNIPTNSLNKTFASLAKSLNKEFYLESLQAQFLLMSSYRRFPRNGEFLREIQIRDVYNFGRRSYFLRKLENYGRKETVNIGEYSIEHIMPQNKNSLSNGKRN
;
A
#
# COMPACT_ATOMS: atom_id res chain seq x y z
N MET A 1 2.27 -14.46 21.39
CA MET A 1 3.00 -13.78 20.30
C MET A 1 4.47 -13.79 20.67
N LYS A 2 5.30 -14.47 19.88
CA LYS A 2 6.72 -14.72 20.13
C LYS A 2 7.56 -13.49 19.77
N ASN A 3 8.79 -13.44 20.28
CA ASN A 3 9.75 -12.39 19.94
C ASN A 3 9.99 -12.35 18.41
N GLY A 4 9.84 -11.18 17.81
CA GLY A 4 10.02 -10.96 16.36
C GLY A 4 8.75 -11.09 15.50
N GLU A 5 7.64 -11.63 16.02
CA GLU A 5 6.38 -11.76 15.26
C GLU A 5 5.66 -10.41 15.09
N VAL A 6 5.79 -9.50 16.07
CA VAL A 6 5.15 -8.17 16.04
C VAL A 6 5.48 -7.43 14.74
N LEU A 7 6.77 -7.41 14.39
CA LEU A 7 7.25 -6.72 13.19
C LEU A 7 6.62 -7.33 11.92
N GLN A 8 6.47 -8.65 11.87
CA GLN A 8 5.87 -9.34 10.74
C GLN A 8 4.37 -9.04 10.62
N VAL A 9 3.66 -9.05 11.75
CA VAL A 9 2.24 -8.66 11.83
C VAL A 9 2.04 -7.23 11.31
N VAL A 10 2.84 -6.28 11.80
CA VAL A 10 2.76 -4.88 11.35
C VAL A 10 3.05 -4.77 9.86
N ARG A 11 4.08 -5.45 9.35
CA ARG A 11 4.40 -5.46 7.91
C ARG A 11 3.29 -6.08 7.05
N LEU A 12 2.63 -7.13 7.52
CA LEU A 12 1.50 -7.75 6.83
C LEU A 12 0.31 -6.79 6.75
N ILE A 13 -0.04 -6.14 7.85
CA ILE A 13 -1.14 -5.15 7.90
C ILE A 13 -0.81 -3.93 7.04
N GLU A 14 0.42 -3.40 7.12
CA GLU A 14 0.91 -2.31 6.29
C GLU A 14 0.79 -2.67 4.80
N SER A 15 1.30 -3.85 4.40
CA SER A 15 1.20 -4.35 3.03
C SER A 15 -0.26 -4.53 2.60
N TYR A 16 -1.14 -5.06 3.45
CA TYR A 16 -2.55 -5.24 3.14
C TYR A 16 -3.23 -3.91 2.80
N VAL A 17 -3.10 -2.92 3.69
CA VAL A 17 -3.74 -1.61 3.53
C VAL A 17 -3.16 -0.87 2.32
N PHE A 18 -1.84 -0.90 2.16
CA PHE A 18 -1.18 -0.21 1.04
C PHE A 18 -1.57 -0.85 -0.30
N ARG A 19 -1.51 -2.17 -0.42
CA ARG A 19 -1.90 -2.87 -1.65
C ARG A 19 -3.35 -2.62 -2.03
N ARG A 20 -4.28 -2.69 -1.06
CA ARG A 20 -5.69 -2.34 -1.31
C ARG A 20 -5.84 -0.95 -1.91
N SER A 21 -5.05 -0.01 -1.39
CA SER A 21 -5.14 1.39 -1.81
C SER A 21 -4.59 1.65 -3.23
N ILE A 22 -3.57 0.88 -3.64
CA ILE A 22 -3.04 0.86 -5.01
C ILE A 22 -4.02 0.17 -5.95
N CYS A 23 -4.53 -1.02 -5.58
CA CYS A 23 -5.47 -1.83 -6.37
C CYS A 23 -6.93 -1.33 -6.34
N ASN A 24 -7.16 -0.05 -6.04
CA ASN A 24 -8.50 0.57 -6.06
C ASN A 24 -9.57 -0.12 -5.18
N ILE A 25 -9.18 -0.78 -4.09
CA ILE A 25 -10.14 -1.43 -3.18
C ILE A 25 -10.59 -0.40 -2.12
N PRO A 26 -11.88 -0.05 -2.06
CA PRO A 26 -12.39 0.99 -1.15
C PRO A 26 -12.14 0.69 0.34
N THR A 27 -12.07 1.75 1.15
CA THR A 27 -11.79 1.67 2.60
C THR A 27 -13.05 1.54 3.46
N ASN A 28 -14.24 1.70 2.88
CA ASN A 28 -15.54 1.66 3.60
C ASN A 28 -15.79 0.35 4.36
N SER A 29 -15.11 -0.74 3.99
CA SER A 29 -15.19 -2.04 4.67
C SER A 29 -14.11 -2.28 5.72
N LEU A 30 -13.09 -1.41 5.85
CA LEU A 30 -11.90 -1.72 6.66
C LEU A 30 -12.22 -1.87 8.14
N ASN A 31 -13.06 -0.99 8.72
CA ASN A 31 -13.40 -1.07 10.14
C ASN A 31 -14.04 -2.42 10.50
N LYS A 32 -15.04 -2.86 9.71
CA LYS A 32 -15.68 -4.17 9.88
C LYS A 32 -14.71 -5.32 9.62
N THR A 33 -13.82 -5.17 8.63
CA THR A 33 -12.82 -6.18 8.29
C THR A 33 -11.85 -6.41 9.44
N PHE A 34 -11.26 -5.35 10.01
CA PHE A 34 -10.31 -5.46 11.12
C PHE A 34 -10.98 -5.91 12.41
N ALA A 35 -12.21 -5.47 12.70
CA ALA A 35 -12.96 -5.95 13.86
C ALA A 35 -13.25 -7.45 13.78
N SER A 36 -13.64 -7.95 12.60
CA SER A 36 -13.84 -9.38 12.37
C SER A 36 -12.54 -10.16 12.46
N LEU A 37 -11.46 -9.61 11.87
CA LEU A 37 -10.14 -10.23 11.89
C LEU A 37 -9.64 -10.40 13.33
N ALA A 38 -9.68 -9.33 14.14
CA ALA A 38 -9.22 -9.37 15.53
C ALA A 38 -9.95 -10.43 16.37
N LYS A 39 -11.23 -10.70 16.07
CA LYS A 39 -12.03 -11.74 16.76
C LYS A 39 -11.70 -13.16 16.30
N SER A 40 -11.20 -13.36 15.08
CA SER A 40 -10.93 -14.69 14.51
C SER A 40 -9.49 -15.19 14.72
N LEU A 41 -8.60 -14.36 15.27
CA LEU A 41 -7.20 -14.74 15.49
C LEU A 41 -7.04 -15.70 16.68
N ASN A 42 -6.23 -16.74 16.47
CA ASN A 42 -5.81 -17.63 17.54
C ASN A 42 -4.63 -17.00 18.28
N LYS A 43 -4.77 -16.81 19.61
CA LYS A 43 -3.73 -16.15 20.44
C LYS A 43 -2.48 -17.01 20.66
N GLU A 44 -2.60 -18.33 20.57
CA GLU A 44 -1.46 -19.27 20.66
C GLU A 44 -0.63 -19.24 19.38
N PHE A 45 -1.29 -19.09 18.21
CA PHE A 45 -0.69 -19.07 16.88
C PHE A 45 -1.02 -17.77 16.14
N TYR A 46 -0.59 -16.63 16.70
CA TYR A 46 -1.08 -15.32 16.27
C TYR A 46 -0.67 -14.97 14.84
N LEU A 47 0.60 -15.14 14.49
CA LEU A 47 1.11 -14.82 13.16
C LEU A 47 0.53 -15.76 12.10
N GLU A 48 0.53 -17.05 12.37
CA GLU A 48 0.04 -18.09 11.46
C GLU A 48 -1.47 -17.96 11.23
N SER A 49 -2.24 -17.71 12.29
CA SER A 49 -3.68 -17.46 12.14
C SER A 49 -3.97 -16.19 11.36
N LEU A 50 -3.19 -15.10 11.54
CA LEU A 50 -3.32 -13.89 10.74
C LEU A 50 -3.04 -14.14 9.25
N GLN A 51 -1.95 -14.85 8.94
CA GLN A 51 -1.61 -15.22 7.57
C GLN A 51 -2.72 -16.07 6.93
N ALA A 52 -3.23 -17.07 7.65
CA ALA A 52 -4.35 -17.89 7.18
C ALA A 52 -5.60 -17.05 6.92
N GLN A 53 -5.96 -16.14 7.82
CA GLN A 53 -7.10 -15.24 7.61
C GLN A 53 -6.94 -14.37 6.37
N PHE A 54 -5.75 -13.81 6.12
CA PHE A 54 -5.50 -13.04 4.89
C PHE A 54 -5.60 -13.87 3.61
N LEU A 55 -5.19 -15.14 3.64
CA LEU A 55 -5.35 -16.07 2.51
C LEU A 55 -6.82 -16.41 2.23
N LEU A 56 -7.64 -16.50 3.28
CA LEU A 56 -9.06 -16.82 3.17
C LEU A 56 -9.94 -15.62 2.77
N MET A 57 -9.45 -14.39 2.94
CA MET A 57 -10.20 -13.19 2.53
C MET A 57 -10.40 -13.16 1.01
N SER A 58 -11.66 -13.00 0.59
CA SER A 58 -12.05 -12.96 -0.82
C SER A 58 -12.79 -11.68 -1.19
N SER A 59 -13.04 -11.50 -2.49
CA SER A 59 -13.83 -10.40 -3.05
C SER A 59 -13.33 -9.02 -2.56
N TYR A 60 -14.20 -8.17 -2.02
CA TYR A 60 -13.91 -6.81 -1.58
C TYR A 60 -13.04 -6.74 -0.30
N ARG A 61 -12.82 -7.86 0.40
CA ARG A 61 -11.93 -7.94 1.58
C ARG A 61 -10.56 -8.54 1.26
N ARG A 62 -10.37 -9.06 0.04
CA ARG A 62 -9.16 -9.81 -0.37
C ARG A 62 -7.86 -9.06 -0.08
N PHE A 63 -6.80 -9.83 0.18
CA PHE A 63 -5.43 -9.33 0.16
C PHE A 63 -4.92 -9.35 -1.29
N PRO A 64 -4.60 -8.19 -1.92
CA PRO A 64 -4.20 -8.18 -3.33
C PRO A 64 -2.90 -8.95 -3.56
N ARG A 65 -2.92 -9.85 -4.55
CA ARG A 65 -1.76 -10.68 -4.92
C ARG A 65 -0.71 -9.85 -5.66
N ASN A 66 0.51 -10.38 -5.76
CA ASN A 66 1.62 -9.70 -6.43
C ASN A 66 1.30 -9.30 -7.88
N GLY A 67 0.69 -10.18 -8.67
CA GLY A 67 0.35 -9.87 -10.06
C GLY A 67 -0.68 -8.74 -10.19
N GLU A 68 -1.69 -8.70 -9.32
CA GLU A 68 -2.66 -7.59 -9.27
C GLU A 68 -1.97 -6.28 -8.87
N PHE A 69 -1.18 -6.31 -7.80
CA PHE A 69 -0.46 -5.13 -7.33
C PHE A 69 0.51 -4.56 -8.37
N LEU A 70 1.29 -5.42 -9.04
CA LEU A 70 2.27 -5.00 -10.05
C LEU A 70 1.63 -4.38 -11.28
N ARG A 71 0.46 -4.87 -11.71
CA ARG A 71 -0.29 -4.23 -12.81
C ARG A 71 -0.83 -2.87 -12.39
N GLU A 72 -1.43 -2.80 -11.19
CA GLU A 72 -2.10 -1.59 -10.73
C GLU A 72 -1.10 -0.46 -10.40
N ILE A 73 0.05 -0.77 -9.78
CA ILE A 73 1.05 0.25 -9.42
C ILE A 73 1.62 0.97 -10.65
N GLN A 74 1.62 0.33 -11.82
CA GLN A 74 2.13 0.90 -13.07
C GLN A 74 1.17 1.90 -13.71
N ILE A 75 -0.13 1.74 -13.51
CA ILE A 75 -1.17 2.57 -14.14
C ILE A 75 -1.78 3.60 -13.18
N ARG A 76 -1.59 3.39 -11.88
CA ARG A 76 -2.17 4.24 -10.83
C ARG A 76 -1.53 5.62 -10.88
N ASP A 77 -2.36 6.67 -10.84
CA ASP A 77 -1.89 8.01 -10.52
C ASP A 77 -1.52 8.10 -9.02
N VAL A 78 -0.29 7.66 -8.72
CA VAL A 78 0.27 7.70 -7.36
C VAL A 78 0.66 9.14 -6.97
N TYR A 79 0.74 10.06 -7.92
CA TYR A 79 1.11 11.45 -7.65
C TYR A 79 -0.03 12.24 -7.00
N ASN A 80 -1.27 12.04 -7.44
CA ASN A 80 -2.44 12.66 -6.81
C ASN A 80 -3.07 11.81 -5.70
N PHE A 81 -2.36 10.77 -5.27
CA PHE A 81 -2.84 9.81 -4.28
C PHE A 81 -2.63 10.30 -2.83
N GLY A 82 -3.66 10.16 -1.98
CA GLY A 82 -3.61 10.61 -0.58
C GLY A 82 -2.55 9.95 0.31
N ARG A 83 -1.86 8.90 -0.15
CA ARG A 83 -0.72 8.28 0.55
C ARG A 83 0.61 8.44 -0.20
N ARG A 84 0.70 9.41 -1.12
CA ARG A 84 1.92 9.74 -1.87
C ARG A 84 3.14 9.87 -0.96
N SER A 85 3.07 10.71 0.08
CA SER A 85 4.21 10.98 0.96
C SER A 85 4.70 9.71 1.67
N TYR A 86 3.77 8.85 2.10
CA TYR A 86 4.14 7.55 2.67
C TYR A 86 4.88 6.68 1.64
N PHE A 87 4.37 6.60 0.41
CA PHE A 87 4.98 5.79 -0.64
C PHE A 87 6.39 6.29 -1.00
N LEU A 88 6.53 7.59 -1.26
CA LEU A 88 7.83 8.21 -1.57
C LEU A 88 8.82 8.02 -0.42
N ARG A 89 8.39 8.19 0.84
CA ARG A 89 9.25 7.94 2.00
C ARG A 89 9.76 6.50 2.05
N LYS A 90 8.89 5.53 1.76
CA LYS A 90 9.26 4.10 1.78
C LYS A 90 10.20 3.75 0.64
N LEU A 91 10.02 4.34 -0.54
CA LEU A 91 10.94 4.17 -1.66
C LEU A 91 12.31 4.79 -1.35
N GLU A 92 12.33 6.04 -0.90
CA GLU A 92 13.56 6.78 -0.62
C GLU A 92 14.42 6.09 0.45
N ASN A 93 13.76 5.54 1.47
CA ASN A 93 14.43 4.89 2.59
C ASN A 93 14.61 3.38 2.42
N TYR A 94 14.26 2.82 1.27
CA TYR A 94 14.42 1.39 1.05
C TYR A 94 15.91 1.02 1.01
N GLY A 95 16.34 0.16 1.94
CA GLY A 95 17.73 -0.32 2.01
C GLY A 95 18.74 0.67 2.62
N ARG A 96 18.29 1.84 3.10
CA ARG A 96 19.18 2.79 3.79
C ARG A 96 19.45 2.35 5.24
N LYS A 97 20.69 2.56 5.70
CA LYS A 97 21.07 2.37 7.11
C LYS A 97 20.55 3.49 8.00
N GLU A 98 20.53 4.73 7.48
CA GLU A 98 20.04 5.93 8.15
C GLU A 98 18.83 6.48 7.41
N THR A 99 17.77 6.82 8.14
CA THR A 99 16.52 7.30 7.56
C THR A 99 16.63 8.78 7.20
N VAL A 100 16.32 9.11 5.95
CA VAL A 100 16.26 10.47 5.46
C VAL A 100 14.84 11.03 5.55
N ASN A 101 14.74 12.26 6.03
CA ASN A 101 13.48 13.01 6.10
C ASN A 101 13.12 13.57 4.72
N ILE A 102 12.08 13.02 4.10
CA ILE A 102 11.58 13.51 2.80
C ILE A 102 10.79 14.82 2.90
N GLY A 103 10.48 15.31 4.11
CA GLY A 103 9.69 16.54 4.30
C GLY A 103 10.39 17.81 3.83
N GLU A 104 11.71 17.75 3.68
CA GLU A 104 12.56 18.86 3.25
C GLU A 104 12.80 18.86 1.73
N TYR A 105 12.32 17.85 1.02
CA TYR A 105 12.53 17.73 -0.42
C TYR A 105 11.55 18.60 -1.21
N SER A 106 12.07 19.31 -2.22
CA SER A 106 11.27 19.99 -3.22
C SER A 106 10.79 19.01 -4.29
N ILE A 107 9.53 19.14 -4.71
CA ILE A 107 9.00 18.38 -5.85
C ILE A 107 9.35 19.12 -7.14
N GLU A 108 10.29 18.58 -7.89
CA GLU A 108 10.61 19.08 -9.22
C GLU A 108 9.68 18.46 -10.27
N HIS A 109 9.04 19.31 -11.07
CA HIS A 109 8.24 18.86 -12.20
C HIS A 109 9.13 18.80 -13.44
N ILE A 110 9.45 17.58 -13.91
CA ILE A 110 10.21 17.39 -15.14
C ILE A 110 9.29 17.66 -16.33
N MET A 111 9.62 18.67 -17.14
CA MET A 111 8.86 19.01 -18.33
C MET A 111 9.01 17.90 -19.39
N PRO A 112 7.93 17.53 -20.10
CA PRO A 112 8.01 16.59 -21.20
C PRO A 112 8.95 17.14 -22.28
N GLN A 113 9.96 16.36 -22.65
CA GLN A 113 11.02 16.77 -23.57
C GLN A 113 10.53 16.91 -25.02
N ASN A 114 9.34 16.37 -25.35
CA ASN A 114 8.75 16.45 -26.68
C ASN A 114 7.59 17.47 -26.73
N LYS A 115 7.77 18.54 -27.51
CA LYS A 115 6.78 19.62 -27.69
C LYS A 115 5.42 19.13 -28.25
N ASN A 116 5.39 18.00 -28.96
CA ASN A 116 4.16 17.48 -29.59
C ASN A 116 3.17 16.83 -28.61
N SER A 117 3.52 16.65 -27.33
CA SER A 117 2.62 16.02 -26.35
C SER A 117 1.64 17.00 -25.69
N LEU A 118 1.81 18.31 -25.88
CA LEU A 118 1.05 19.35 -25.16
C LEU A 118 -0.22 19.83 -25.90
N SER A 119 -0.56 19.29 -27.07
CA SER A 119 -1.70 19.78 -27.87
C SER A 119 -3.06 19.12 -27.57
N ASN A 120 -3.15 18.11 -26.70
CA ASN A 120 -4.42 17.44 -26.39
C ASN A 120 -5.04 17.82 -25.03
N GLY A 121 -4.49 18.83 -24.33
CA GLY A 121 -4.97 19.29 -23.02
C GLY A 121 -5.90 20.51 -23.04
N LYS A 122 -6.56 20.81 -24.17
CA LYS A 122 -7.71 21.74 -24.22
C LYS A 122 -8.87 21.05 -24.93
N ARG A 123 -9.74 20.41 -24.15
CA ARG A 123 -11.16 20.21 -24.47
C ARG A 123 -11.90 19.64 -23.25
N ASN A 124 -12.82 20.48 -22.74
CA ASN A 124 -13.95 20.27 -21.84
C ASN A 124 -13.66 20.07 -20.35
#